data_AF-A0A0D0B1K6-F1
#
_entry.id   AF-A0A0D0B1K6-F1
#
_cell.length_a   1.000
_cell.length_b   1.000
_cell.length_c   1.000
_cell.angle_alpha   90.00
_cell.angle_beta   90.00
_cell.angle_gamma   90.00
#
_symmetry.space_group_name_H-M   'P 1'
#
loop_
_entity.id
_entity.type
_entity.pdbx_description
1 polymer ?
#
loop_
_entity_poly.entity_id
_entity_poly.type
_entity_poly.pdbx_seq_one_letter_code
_entity_poly.pdbx_strand_id
1 'polypeptide(L)'
;FDRKILQRAPGEVIFKPGQLVQVYRNDLDYTFKVDRKFLPKWSVPRRVKYRLRNSYKLETLEGILLQGEYSARRLRAFIPRTGTELAKKQEEHEKKIEEQRLENTQGRLEDKDNIEQAESETAQKDEEADEEADEEAD
;
A
#
# COMPACT_ATOMS: atom_id res chain seq x y z
N PHE A 1 8.54 -7.27 -26.74
CA PHE A 1 8.94 -6.88 -25.37
C PHE A 1 10.27 -6.16 -25.47
N ASP A 2 10.30 -4.90 -25.03
CA ASP A 2 11.46 -4.03 -25.21
C ASP A 2 12.63 -4.48 -24.32
N ARG A 3 13.75 -4.87 -24.93
CA ARG A 3 14.93 -5.43 -24.23
C ARG A 3 15.55 -4.45 -23.23
N LYS A 4 15.27 -3.15 -23.39
CA LYS A 4 15.75 -2.09 -22.50
C LYS A 4 15.09 -2.11 -21.11
N ILE A 5 13.91 -2.73 -20.96
CA ILE A 5 13.22 -2.82 -19.66
C ILE A 5 13.80 -3.96 -18.80
N LEU A 6 14.32 -5.02 -19.41
CA LEU A 6 14.90 -6.18 -18.71
C LEU A 6 16.29 -5.89 -18.13
N GLN A 7 17.02 -4.92 -18.67
CA GLN A 7 18.41 -4.65 -18.25
C GLN A 7 18.52 -3.83 -16.96
N ARG A 8 17.45 -3.16 -16.50
CA ARG A 8 17.53 -2.29 -15.31
C ARG A 8 17.23 -2.98 -13.98
N ALA A 9 16.47 -4.07 -14.00
CA ALA A 9 16.35 -5.08 -12.95
C ALA A 9 15.20 -6.02 -13.32
N PRO A 10 15.30 -7.35 -13.17
CA PRO A 10 14.14 -8.23 -13.10
C PRO A 10 13.41 -8.04 -11.76
N GLY A 11 13.11 -6.80 -11.39
CA GLY A 11 12.49 -6.43 -10.12
C GLY A 11 10.97 -6.55 -10.18
N GLU A 12 10.38 -7.02 -9.09
CA GLU A 12 8.93 -7.00 -8.91
C GLU A 12 8.42 -5.55 -9.02
N VAL A 13 7.42 -5.30 -9.88
CA VAL A 13 6.78 -3.99 -9.98
C VAL A 13 5.80 -3.85 -8.81
N ILE A 14 6.22 -3.10 -7.79
CA ILE A 14 5.45 -2.87 -6.58
C ILE A 14 4.74 -1.53 -6.67
N PHE A 15 3.41 -1.54 -6.53
CA PHE A 15 2.59 -0.33 -6.44
C PHE A 15 2.17 -0.09 -5.00
N LYS A 16 2.20 1.17 -4.58
CA LYS A 16 1.77 1.56 -3.23
C LYS A 16 0.25 1.76 -3.18
N PRO A 17 -0.43 1.45 -2.06
CA PRO A 17 -1.79 1.92 -1.82
C PRO A 17 -1.90 3.45 -2.03
N GLY A 18 -2.98 3.90 -2.66
CA GLY A 18 -3.22 5.30 -3.03
C GLY A 18 -2.58 5.74 -4.35
N GLN A 19 -1.65 4.96 -4.92
CA GLN A 19 -0.96 5.34 -6.16
C GLN A 19 -1.91 5.27 -7.37
N LEU A 20 -1.79 6.24 -8.27
CA LEU A 20 -2.49 6.22 -9.55
C LEU A 20 -1.83 5.26 -10.55
N VAL A 21 -2.65 4.38 -11.11
CA VAL A 21 -2.26 3.38 -12.09
C VAL A 21 -3.26 3.31 -13.25
N GLN A 22 -2.80 2.86 -14.42
CA GLN A 22 -3.65 2.53 -15.55
C GLN A 22 -3.58 1.05 -15.87
N VAL A 23 -4.70 0.49 -16.32
CA VAL A 23 -4.84 -0.94 -16.64
C VAL A 23 -4.76 -1.15 -18.14
N TYR A 24 -3.98 -2.15 -18.55
CA TYR A 24 -3.92 -2.62 -19.92
C TYR A 24 -5.18 -3.41 -20.32
N ARG A 25 -5.84 -2.96 -21.38
CA ARG A 25 -7.04 -3.57 -21.97
C ARG A 25 -6.65 -4.58 -23.05
N ASN A 26 -6.46 -5.84 -22.64
CA ASN A 26 -6.02 -6.93 -23.52
C ASN A 26 -7.11 -7.37 -24.52
N ASP A 27 -8.37 -7.15 -24.17
CA ASP A 27 -9.55 -7.43 -25.00
C ASP A 27 -9.56 -6.64 -26.34
N LEU A 28 -8.83 -5.52 -26.39
CA LEU A 28 -8.69 -4.70 -27.60
C LEU A 28 -7.70 -5.29 -28.63
N ASP A 29 -6.78 -6.17 -28.22
CA ASP A 29 -5.76 -6.71 -29.13
C ASP A 29 -6.25 -7.92 -29.93
N TYR A 30 -7.13 -8.75 -29.35
CA TYR A 30 -7.54 -10.04 -29.94
C TYR A 30 -8.77 -9.96 -30.85
N THR A 31 -9.29 -8.76 -31.10
CA THR A 31 -10.49 -8.58 -31.93
C THR A 31 -10.18 -7.69 -33.12
N PHE A 32 -10.21 -8.26 -34.33
CA PHE A 32 -9.89 -7.58 -35.59
C PHE A 32 -10.90 -6.49 -36.02
N LYS A 33 -11.80 -6.06 -35.13
CA LYS A 33 -12.77 -4.99 -35.42
C LYS A 33 -12.05 -3.65 -35.50
N VAL A 34 -12.27 -2.91 -36.59
CA VAL A 34 -11.63 -1.62 -36.87
C VAL A 34 -11.91 -0.60 -35.75
N ASP A 35 -13.13 -0.59 -35.20
CA ASP A 35 -13.54 0.30 -34.11
C ASP A 35 -12.64 0.19 -32.86
N ARG A 36 -12.10 -1.02 -32.60
CA ARG A 36 -11.24 -1.26 -31.43
C ARG A 36 -9.80 -0.82 -31.64
N LYS A 37 -9.38 -0.57 -32.88
CA LYS A 37 -8.04 -0.03 -33.20
C LYS A 37 -7.89 1.44 -32.80
N PHE A 38 -8.99 2.18 -32.70
CA PHE A 38 -9.02 3.58 -32.28
C PHE A 38 -9.12 3.77 -30.77
N LEU A 39 -9.45 2.70 -30.03
CA LEU A 39 -9.59 2.79 -28.58
C LEU A 39 -8.21 2.85 -27.88
N PRO A 40 -8.07 3.67 -26.83
CA PRO A 40 -6.84 3.70 -26.05
C PRO A 40 -6.62 2.35 -25.35
N LYS A 41 -5.41 1.81 -25.49
CA LYS A 41 -5.00 0.52 -24.88
C LYS A 41 -4.91 0.56 -23.36
N TRP A 42 -4.73 1.75 -22.79
CA TRP A 42 -4.63 1.98 -21.37
C TRP A 42 -5.91 2.62 -20.86
N SER A 43 -6.44 2.11 -19.74
CA SER A 43 -7.63 2.66 -19.11
C SER A 43 -7.43 4.07 -18.58
N VAL A 44 -8.53 4.70 -18.17
CA VAL A 44 -8.52 5.89 -17.29
C VAL A 44 -7.72 5.58 -16.01
N PRO A 45 -7.03 6.58 -15.42
CA PRO A 45 -6.33 6.41 -14.15
C PRO A 45 -7.25 5.90 -13.04
N ARG A 46 -6.71 4.99 -12.23
CA ARG A 46 -7.37 4.29 -11.12
C ARG A 46 -6.44 4.30 -9.92
N ARG A 47 -6.96 4.19 -8.71
CA ARG A 47 -6.15 4.13 -7.49
C ARG A 47 -5.97 2.68 -7.04
N VAL A 48 -4.81 2.38 -6.45
CA VAL A 48 -4.56 1.09 -5.82
C VAL A 48 -5.12 1.13 -4.40
N LYS A 49 -6.04 0.23 -4.06
CA LYS A 49 -6.56 0.14 -2.69
C LYS A 49 -5.66 -0.74 -1.82
N TYR A 50 -5.41 -1.97 -2.27
CA TYR A 50 -4.52 -2.90 -1.58
C TYR A 50 -3.85 -3.88 -2.55
N ARG A 51 -2.72 -4.42 -2.11
CA ARG A 51 -1.89 -5.39 -2.82
C ARG A 51 -2.20 -6.80 -2.32
N LEU A 52 -2.34 -7.73 -3.25
CA LEU A 52 -2.54 -9.17 -3.06
C LEU A 52 -1.39 -9.92 -3.75
N ARG A 53 -0.22 -10.01 -3.12
CA ARG A 53 1.02 -10.51 -3.73
C ARG A 53 1.36 -9.79 -5.05
N ASN A 54 1.06 -10.40 -6.20
CA ASN A 54 1.29 -9.86 -7.55
C ASN A 54 -0.01 -9.41 -8.26
N SER A 55 -1.16 -9.50 -7.57
CA SER A 55 -2.42 -8.91 -7.98
C SER A 55 -2.77 -7.71 -7.10
N TYR A 56 -3.62 -6.83 -7.63
CA TYR A 56 -4.00 -5.59 -6.99
C TYR A 56 -5.50 -5.40 -7.10
N LYS A 57 -6.07 -4.82 -6.03
CA LYS A 57 -7.44 -4.33 -6.02
C LYS A 57 -7.41 -2.84 -6.28
N LEU A 58 -8.21 -2.43 -7.26
CA LEU A 58 -8.24 -1.06 -7.74
C LEU A 58 -9.56 -0.42 -7.37
N GLU A 59 -9.52 0.90 -7.22
CA GLU A 59 -10.67 1.76 -7.09
C GLU A 59 -10.63 2.85 -8.16
N THR A 60 -11.80 3.41 -8.44
CA THR A 60 -11.93 4.59 -9.29
C THR A 60 -11.49 5.84 -8.53
N LEU A 61 -11.38 6.98 -9.23
CA LEU A 61 -11.07 8.27 -8.61
C LEU A 61 -12.14 8.69 -7.57
N GLU A 62 -13.35 8.14 -7.69
CA GLU A 62 -14.49 8.39 -6.81
C GLU A 62 -14.54 7.40 -5.62
N GLY A 63 -13.61 6.45 -5.53
CA GLY A 63 -13.55 5.47 -4.44
C GLY A 63 -14.38 4.20 -4.67
N ILE A 64 -15.00 4.03 -5.84
CA ILE A 64 -15.75 2.81 -6.17
C ILE A 64 -14.77 1.67 -6.48
N LEU A 65 -14.95 0.53 -5.80
CA LEU A 65 -14.14 -0.66 -6.03
C LEU A 65 -14.41 -1.29 -7.37
N LEU A 66 -13.34 -1.64 -8.06
CA LEU A 66 -13.42 -2.37 -9.31
C LEU A 66 -13.56 -3.85 -9.06
N GLN A 67 -14.46 -4.47 -9.81
CA GLN A 67 -14.61 -5.92 -9.79
C GLN A 67 -13.34 -6.60 -10.31
N GLY A 68 -13.03 -7.74 -9.69
CA GLY A 68 -11.89 -8.57 -10.04
C GLY A 68 -10.58 -8.15 -9.38
N GLU A 69 -9.50 -8.75 -9.86
CA GLU A 69 -8.12 -8.51 -9.43
C GLU A 69 -7.26 -8.25 -10.66
N TYR A 70 -6.29 -7.35 -10.52
CA TYR A 70 -5.47 -6.90 -11.63
C TYR A 70 -4.01 -7.27 -11.40
N SER A 71 -3.42 -8.07 -12.29
CA SER A 71 -1.99 -8.42 -12.22
C SER A 71 -1.10 -7.19 -12.42
N ALA A 72 0.00 -7.09 -11.66
CA ALA A 72 1.00 -6.03 -11.79
C ALA A 72 1.49 -5.84 -13.23
N ARG A 73 1.59 -6.94 -14.00
CA ARG A 73 2.06 -6.93 -15.39
C ARG A 73 1.15 -6.13 -16.33
N ARG A 74 -0.11 -5.95 -15.95
CA ARG A 74 -1.11 -5.19 -16.70
C ARG A 74 -1.29 -3.77 -16.17
N LEU A 75 -0.52 -3.38 -15.16
CA LEU A 75 -0.58 -2.06 -14.56
C LEU A 75 0.63 -1.23 -15.00
N ARG A 76 0.41 0.07 -15.15
CA ARG A 76 1.48 1.06 -15.24
C ARG A 76 1.21 2.21 -14.29
N ALA A 77 2.26 2.80 -13.73
CA ALA A 77 2.15 4.03 -12.96
C ALA A 77 1.64 5.16 -13.87
N PHE A 78 0.74 5.99 -13.34
CA PHE A 78 0.25 7.18 -13.99
C PHE A 78 0.73 8.41 -13.22
N ILE A 79 1.56 9.22 -13.88
CA ILE A 79 2.07 10.47 -13.32
C ILE A 79 1.18 11.60 -13.86
N PRO A 80 0.31 12.19 -13.03
CA PRO A 80 -0.50 13.33 -13.45
C PRO A 80 0.39 14.52 -13.81
N ARG A 81 -0.03 15.31 -14.80
CA ARG A 81 0.71 16.52 -15.18
C ARG A 81 0.58 17.57 -14.08
N THR A 82 1.69 18.20 -13.73
CA THR A 82 1.74 19.29 -12.74
C THR A 82 0.81 20.43 -13.16
N GLY A 83 0.05 20.97 -12.21
CA GLY A 83 -0.94 22.03 -12.45
C GLY A 83 -2.35 21.57 -12.85
N THR A 84 -2.58 20.27 -13.03
CA THR A 84 -3.95 19.74 -13.22
C THR A 84 -4.68 19.56 -11.89
N GLU A 85 -6.02 19.67 -11.89
CA GLU A 85 -6.84 19.38 -10.69
C GLU A 85 -6.61 17.97 -10.15
N LEU A 86 -6.36 17.02 -11.06
CA LEU A 86 -6.04 15.64 -10.71
C LEU A 86 -4.73 15.53 -9.91
N ALA A 87 -3.73 16.36 -10.24
CA ALA A 87 -2.47 16.38 -9.51
C ALA A 87 -2.67 16.89 -8.07
N LYS A 88 -3.44 17.97 -7.89
CA LYS A 88 -3.77 18.51 -6.54
C LYS A 88 -4.51 17.47 -5.69
N LYS A 89 -5.57 16.87 -6.26
CA LYS A 89 -6.34 15.81 -5.58
C LYS A 89 -5.50 14.57 -5.26
N GLN A 90 -4.47 14.29 -6.04
CA GLN A 90 -3.55 13.19 -5.75
C GLN A 90 -2.63 13.54 -4.59
N GLU A 91 -2.05 14.74 -4.58
CA GLU A 91 -1.17 15.20 -3.52
C GLU A 91 -1.89 15.27 -2.16
N GLU A 92 -3.11 15.80 -2.13
CA GLU A 92 -3.94 15.83 -0.91
C GLU A 92 -4.23 14.41 -0.38
N HIS A 93 -4.52 13.48 -1.28
CA HIS A 93 -4.82 12.10 -0.90
C HIS A 93 -3.57 11.35 -0.42
N GLU A 94 -2.42 11.59 -1.06
CA GLU A 94 -1.13 11.04 -0.63
C GLU A 94 -0.74 11.57 0.75
N LYS A 95 -0.89 12.88 1.01
CA LYS A 95 -0.68 13.47 2.33
C LYS A 95 -1.57 12.84 3.39
N LYS A 96 -2.86 12.69 3.11
CA LYS A 96 -3.81 12.06 4.05
C LYS A 96 -3.45 10.61 4.37
N ILE A 97 -3.04 9.83 3.36
CA ILE A 97 -2.57 8.45 3.58
C ILE A 97 -1.28 8.43 4.39
N GLU A 98 -0.37 9.37 4.14
CA GLU A 98 0.90 9.47 4.84
C GLU A 98 0.71 9.86 6.31
N GLU A 99 -0.13 10.86 6.59
CA GLU A 99 -0.56 11.24 7.95
C GLU A 99 -1.17 10.06 8.69
N GLN A 100 -2.15 9.38 8.09
CA GLN A 100 -2.76 8.18 8.70
C GLN A 100 -1.75 7.06 8.94
N ARG A 101 -0.72 6.93 8.11
CA ARG A 101 0.36 5.95 8.34
C ARG A 101 1.22 6.36 9.51
N LEU A 102 1.60 7.63 9.60
CA LEU A 102 2.41 8.17 10.69
C LEU A 102 1.69 8.02 12.04
N GLU A 103 0.41 8.39 12.11
CA GLU A 103 -0.44 8.20 13.29
C GLU A 103 -0.50 6.73 13.72
N ASN A 104 -0.77 5.81 12.78
CA ASN A 104 -0.77 4.37 13.08
C ASN A 104 0.61 3.85 13.54
N THR A 105 1.70 4.37 12.99
CA THR A 105 3.05 3.97 13.43
C THR A 105 3.38 4.50 14.82
N GLN A 106 2.97 5.72 15.16
CA GLN A 106 3.18 6.30 16.49
C GLN A 106 2.38 5.55 17.55
N GLY A 107 1.08 5.31 17.33
CA GLY A 107 0.27 4.54 18.27
C GLY A 107 0.83 3.13 18.51
N ARG A 108 1.36 2.47 17.47
CA ARG A 108 1.97 1.14 17.63
C ARG A 108 3.33 1.15 18.35
N LEU A 109 4.04 2.28 18.37
CA LEU A 109 5.27 2.43 19.15
C LEU A 109 4.92 2.70 20.62
N GLU A 110 3.95 3.59 20.86
CA GLU A 110 3.42 3.87 22.21
C GLU A 110 2.88 2.60 22.87
N ASP A 111 2.13 1.75 22.15
CA ASP A 111 1.64 0.46 22.67
C ASP A 111 2.79 -0.49 23.04
N LYS A 112 3.90 -0.48 22.28
CA LYS A 112 5.06 -1.34 22.58
C LYS A 112 5.81 -0.87 23.81
N ASP A 113 6.05 0.42 23.92
CA ASP A 113 6.73 1.02 25.06
C ASP A 113 5.94 0.78 26.35
N ASN A 114 4.60 0.82 26.27
CA ASN A 114 3.71 0.54 27.40
C ASN A 114 3.71 -0.95 27.81
N ILE A 115 3.80 -1.88 26.84
CA ILE A 115 3.93 -3.32 27.11
C ILE A 115 5.29 -3.63 27.76
N GLU A 116 6.39 -3.06 27.23
CA GLU A 116 7.73 -3.26 27.78
C GLU A 116 7.85 -2.70 29.21
N GLN A 117 7.22 -1.56 29.50
CA GLN A 117 7.14 -1.02 30.87
C GLN A 117 6.34 -1.93 31.80
N ALA A 118 5.15 -2.39 31.37
CA ALA A 118 4.33 -3.29 32.18
C ALA A 118 5.04 -4.62 32.49
N GLU A 119 5.78 -5.19 31.53
CA GLU A 119 6.58 -6.41 31.72
C GLU A 119 7.77 -6.19 32.67
N SER A 120 8.37 -4.99 32.67
CA SER A 120 9.46 -4.66 33.61
C SER A 120 8.96 -4.44 35.05
N GLU A 121 7.77 -3.86 35.21
CA GLU A 121 7.15 -3.65 36.53
C GLU A 121 6.67 -4.96 37.16
N THR A 122 6.14 -5.92 36.39
CA THR A 122 5.81 -7.25 36.91
C THR A 122 7.06 -8.03 37.32
N ALA A 123 8.14 -7.96 36.54
CA ALA A 123 9.39 -8.64 36.87
C ALA A 123 10.02 -8.11 38.18
N GLN A 124 9.98 -6.79 38.42
CA GLN A 124 10.47 -6.20 39.67
C GLN A 124 9.62 -6.60 40.89
N LYS A 125 8.31 -6.78 40.69
CA LYS A 125 7.38 -7.16 41.77
C LYS A 125 7.51 -8.64 42.16
N ASP A 126 7.89 -9.49 41.21
CA ASP A 126 8.19 -10.90 41.47
C ASP A 126 9.55 -11.06 42.17
N GLU A 127 10.54 -10.18 41.91
CA GLU A 127 11.82 -10.16 42.63
C GLU A 127 11.70 -9.65 44.08
N GLU A 128 10.90 -8.61 44.35
CA GLU A 128 10.67 -8.12 45.73
C GLU A 128 9.89 -9.12 46.60
N ALA A 129 9.06 -9.99 46.00
CA ALA A 129 8.28 -10.99 46.74
C ALA A 129 9.12 -12.20 47.20
N ASP A 130 10.24 -12.48 46.53
CA ASP A 130 11.18 -13.54 46.93
C ASP A 130 12.17 -13.06 48.02
N GLU A 131 12.43 -11.75 48.16
CA GLU A 131 13.29 -11.21 49.23
C GLU A 131 12.58 -11.07 50.60
N GLU A 132 11.26 -10.83 50.65
CA GLU A 132 10.52 -10.77 51.92
C GLU A 132 10.24 -12.14 52.57
N ALA A 133 10.45 -13.26 51.85
CA ALA A 133 10.22 -14.61 52.38
C ALA A 133 11.38 -15.13 53.26
N ASP A 134 12.55 -14.50 53.21
CA ASP A 134 13.75 -14.91 53.97
C ASP A 134 13.98 -14.10 55.27
N GLU A 135 13.21 -13.04 55.56
CA GLU A 135 13.34 -12.25 56.82
C GLU A 135 12.41 -12.69 57.98
N GLU A 136 11.43 -13.60 57.78
CA GLU A 136 10.55 -14.09 58.85
C GLU A 136 11.04 -15.39 59.55
N ALA A 137 12.25 -15.87 59.24
CA ALA A 137 12.81 -17.12 59.78
C ALA A 137 14.09 -16.91 60.61
N ASP A 138 14.04 -16.10 61.67
CA ASP A 138 15.04 -16.12 62.76
C ASP A 138 14.41 -15.91 64.16
#